data_AF-A0A9D5VI90-F1
#
_entry.id   AF-A0A9D5VI90-F1
#
_cell.length_a   1.000
_cell.length_b   1.000
_cell.length_c   1.000
_cell.angle_alpha   90.00
_cell.angle_beta   90.00
_cell.angle_gamma   90.00
#
_symmetry.space_group_name_H-M   'P 1'
#
loop_
_entity.id
_entity.type
_entity.pdbx_description
1 polymer ?
#
loop_
_entity_poly.entity_id
_entity_poly.type
_entity_poly.pdbx_seq_one_letter_code
_entity_poly.pdbx_strand_id
1 'polypeptide(L)'
;MIFLFVQGCGLTVTRPKLEVNMAASAFIAAKEAKANTLAPNLYRKAELYFLKAKSAYKRKYFNKARQYALISRQFSEKAEYVAIKQAAFSGGGFSGVGTAGDSSSSNGGGGSSAPPPPSADSAPSTPPSSGN
;
A
#
# COMPACT_ATOMS: atom_id res chain seq x y z
N MET A 1 31.12 35.05 3.73
CA MET A 1 30.53 33.79 4.25
C MET A 1 29.01 33.83 4.11
N ILE A 2 28.47 33.69 2.90
CA ILE A 2 27.00 33.72 2.60
C ILE A 2 26.55 32.55 1.70
N PHE A 3 27.47 31.68 1.28
CA PHE A 3 27.22 30.62 0.29
C PHE A 3 26.69 29.29 0.85
N LEU A 4 26.49 29.16 2.17
CA LEU A 4 26.09 27.89 2.81
C LEU A 4 24.57 27.72 3.02
N PHE A 5 23.75 28.75 2.79
CA PHE A 5 22.30 28.67 3.06
C PHE A 5 21.45 28.22 1.87
N VAL A 6 22.00 28.14 0.65
CA VAL A 6 21.23 27.84 -0.58
C VAL A 6 21.35 26.37 -1.01
N GLN A 7 22.17 25.56 -0.34
CA GLN A 7 22.36 24.13 -0.67
C GLN A 7 21.26 23.21 -0.11
N GLY A 8 20.22 23.76 0.53
CA GLY A 8 19.15 23.00 1.18
C GLY A 8 17.94 22.65 0.28
N CYS A 9 17.93 23.01 -1.01
CA CYS A 9 16.80 22.71 -1.90
C CYS A 9 16.89 21.33 -2.58
N GLY A 10 17.36 20.33 -1.84
CA GLY A 10 17.49 18.95 -2.31
C GLY A 10 16.16 18.19 -2.21
N LEU A 11 15.38 18.18 -3.29
CA LEU A 11 14.29 17.24 -3.61
C LEU A 11 13.41 16.83 -2.41
N THR A 12 12.36 17.61 -2.13
CA THR A 12 11.30 17.28 -1.15
C THR A 12 10.38 16.15 -1.62
N VAL A 13 10.94 14.98 -1.97
CA VAL A 13 10.14 13.74 -1.98
C VAL A 13 9.92 13.35 -0.53
N THR A 14 8.84 13.87 0.05
CA THR A 14 8.45 13.60 1.43
C THR A 14 8.23 12.11 1.61
N ARG A 15 8.78 11.55 2.70
CA ARG A 15 8.55 10.13 3.02
C ARG A 15 7.04 9.93 3.24
N PRO A 16 6.35 9.07 2.47
CA PRO A 16 4.90 8.92 2.50
C PRO A 16 4.47 8.06 3.70
N LYS A 17 4.85 8.47 4.91
CA LYS A 17 4.51 7.77 6.17
C LYS A 17 2.99 7.72 6.36
N LEU A 18 2.32 8.83 6.09
CA LEU A 18 0.86 8.95 6.22
C LEU A 18 0.15 7.93 5.33
N GLU A 19 0.45 7.91 4.04
CA GLU A 19 -0.23 7.08 3.03
C GLU A 19 -0.02 5.58 3.30
N VAL A 20 1.21 5.18 3.66
CA VAL A 20 1.51 3.78 3.98
C VAL A 20 0.83 3.35 5.28
N ASN A 21 0.73 4.23 6.27
CA ASN A 21 0.01 3.95 7.52
C ASN A 21 -1.50 3.83 7.29
N MET A 22 -2.09 4.69 6.45
CA MET A 22 -3.52 4.59 6.08
C MET A 22 -3.81 3.30 5.31
N ALA A 23 -2.91 2.87 4.42
CA ALA A 23 -3.05 1.58 3.76
C ALA A 23 -2.97 0.41 4.76
N ALA A 24 -2.12 0.52 5.78
CA ALA A 24 -2.00 -0.48 6.84
C ALA A 24 -3.27 -0.58 7.69
N SER A 25 -3.84 0.56 8.11
CA SER A 25 -5.09 0.58 8.88
C SER A 25 -6.25 0.01 8.08
N ALA A 26 -6.38 0.39 6.80
CA ALA A 26 -7.42 -0.15 5.92
C ALA A 26 -7.27 -1.67 5.71
N PHE A 27 -6.03 -2.17 5.59
CA PHE A 27 -5.77 -3.60 5.45
C PHE A 27 -6.13 -4.39 6.73
N ILE A 28 -5.89 -3.79 7.91
CA ILE A 28 -6.28 -4.37 9.19
C ILE A 28 -7.81 -4.44 9.30
N ALA A 29 -8.53 -3.37 8.96
CA ALA A 29 -9.99 -3.35 8.95
C ALA A 29 -10.59 -4.43 8.02
N ALA A 30 -10.04 -4.56 6.79
CA ALA A 30 -10.46 -5.62 5.87
C ALA A 30 -10.21 -7.04 6.42
N LYS A 31 -9.11 -7.24 7.17
CA LYS A 31 -8.80 -8.51 7.83
C LYS A 31 -9.81 -8.81 8.95
N GLU A 32 -10.15 -7.82 9.76
CA GLU A 32 -11.14 -7.93 10.85
C GLU A 32 -12.54 -8.24 10.31
N ALA A 33 -12.91 -7.65 9.17
CA ALA A 33 -14.14 -7.98 8.43
C ALA A 33 -14.13 -9.38 7.79
N LYS A 34 -13.08 -10.19 7.99
CA LYS A 34 -12.91 -11.53 7.39
C LYS A 34 -12.96 -11.51 5.87
N ALA A 35 -12.43 -10.46 5.23
CA ALA A 35 -12.37 -10.37 3.77
C ALA A 35 -11.58 -11.51 3.11
N ASN A 36 -10.74 -12.22 3.86
CA ASN A 36 -9.98 -13.38 3.39
C ASN A 36 -10.89 -14.52 2.91
N THR A 37 -12.04 -14.72 3.56
CA THR A 37 -13.01 -15.77 3.22
C THR A 37 -14.14 -15.23 2.37
N LEU A 38 -14.61 -14.02 2.67
CA LEU A 38 -15.79 -13.42 2.01
C LEU A 38 -15.44 -12.72 0.68
N ALA A 39 -14.22 -12.19 0.54
CA ALA A 39 -13.77 -11.45 -0.64
C ALA A 39 -12.27 -11.72 -0.99
N PRO A 40 -11.85 -13.00 -1.13
CA PRO A 40 -10.43 -13.37 -1.29
C PRO A 40 -9.75 -12.72 -2.51
N ASN A 41 -10.50 -12.51 -3.59
CA ASN A 41 -9.99 -11.91 -4.83
C ASN A 41 -9.50 -10.47 -4.63
N LEU A 42 -10.22 -9.69 -3.83
CA LEU A 42 -9.87 -8.30 -3.52
C LEU A 42 -8.82 -8.24 -2.42
N TYR A 43 -8.96 -9.08 -1.39
CA TYR A 43 -8.03 -9.15 -0.27
C TYR A 43 -6.60 -9.49 -0.70
N ARG A 44 -6.42 -10.52 -1.55
CA ARG A 44 -5.09 -10.89 -2.08
C ARG A 44 -4.43 -9.77 -2.90
N LYS A 45 -5.23 -9.01 -3.65
CA LYS A 45 -4.73 -7.84 -4.39
C LYS A 45 -4.27 -6.76 -3.43
N ALA A 46 -5.07 -6.44 -2.42
CA ALA A 46 -4.74 -5.46 -1.39
C ALA A 46 -3.43 -5.81 -0.68
N GLU A 47 -3.26 -7.09 -0.30
CA GLU A 47 -2.06 -7.63 0.35
C GLU A 47 -0.81 -7.50 -0.55
N LEU A 48 -0.92 -7.92 -1.82
CA LEU A 48 0.17 -7.82 -2.77
C LEU A 48 0.66 -6.38 -2.93
N TYR A 49 -0.26 -5.43 -3.07
CA TYR A 49 0.09 -4.00 -3.19
C TYR A 49 0.64 -3.42 -1.87
N PHE A 50 0.14 -3.86 -0.72
CA PHE A 50 0.65 -3.45 0.58
C PHE A 50 2.10 -3.90 0.78
N LEU A 51 2.41 -5.15 0.43
CA LEU A 51 3.77 -5.69 0.49
C LEU A 51 4.71 -4.97 -0.47
N LYS A 52 4.24 -4.67 -1.70
CA LYS A 52 4.97 -3.83 -2.66
C LYS A 52 5.24 -2.43 -2.11
N ALA A 53 4.26 -1.81 -1.44
CA ALA A 53 4.42 -0.50 -0.80
C ALA A 53 5.47 -0.52 0.31
N LYS A 54 5.44 -1.51 1.21
CA LYS A 54 6.45 -1.68 2.27
C LYS A 54 7.85 -1.91 1.71
N SER A 55 7.98 -2.73 0.68
CA SER A 55 9.25 -2.99 -0.01
C SER A 55 9.80 -1.74 -0.70
N ALA A 56 8.95 -0.97 -1.39
CA ALA A 56 9.35 0.28 -2.04
C ALA A 56 9.74 1.36 -1.01
N TYR A 57 9.02 1.43 0.12
CA TYR A 57 9.31 2.34 1.22
C TYR A 57 10.68 2.03 1.86
N LYS A 58 11.01 0.75 2.09
CA LYS A 58 12.33 0.32 2.61
C LYS A 58 13.47 0.66 1.64
N ARG A 59 13.24 0.53 0.34
CA ARG A 59 14.20 0.87 -0.73
C ARG A 59 14.27 2.36 -1.05
N LYS A 60 13.58 3.23 -0.28
CA LYS A 60 13.51 4.69 -0.46
C LYS A 60 12.89 5.13 -1.81
N TYR A 61 12.12 4.27 -2.48
CA TYR A 61 11.34 4.62 -3.67
C TYR A 61 9.99 5.21 -3.26
N PHE A 62 10.01 6.42 -2.70
CA PHE A 62 8.85 7.05 -2.07
C PHE A 62 7.68 7.32 -3.02
N ASN A 63 7.94 7.74 -4.27
CA ASN A 63 6.88 7.96 -5.26
C ASN A 63 6.11 6.66 -5.58
N LYS A 64 6.85 5.56 -5.81
CA LYS A 64 6.26 4.24 -6.06
C LYS A 64 5.55 3.70 -4.81
N ALA A 65 6.14 3.90 -3.63
CA ALA A 65 5.54 3.49 -2.36
C ALA A 65 4.18 4.17 -2.14
N ARG A 66 4.06 5.47 -2.45
CA ARG A 66 2.81 6.23 -2.39
C ARG A 66 1.76 5.67 -3.34
N GLN A 67 2.12 5.43 -4.60
CA GLN A 67 1.20 4.86 -5.58
C GLN A 67 0.68 3.49 -5.15
N TYR A 68 1.58 2.60 -4.70
CA TYR A 68 1.18 1.28 -4.21
C TYR A 68 0.33 1.36 -2.93
N ALA A 69 0.61 2.31 -2.03
CA ALA A 69 -0.19 2.52 -0.83
C ALA A 69 -1.63 2.96 -1.17
N LEU A 70 -1.80 3.90 -2.10
CA LEU A 70 -3.12 4.34 -2.57
C LEU A 70 -3.91 3.18 -3.19
N ILE A 71 -3.28 2.39 -4.05
CA ILE A 71 -3.91 1.24 -4.68
C ILE A 71 -4.30 0.18 -3.63
N SER A 72 -3.39 -0.11 -2.70
CA SER A 72 -3.64 -1.05 -1.60
C SER A 72 -4.84 -0.59 -0.76
N ARG A 73 -4.88 0.69 -0.38
CA ARG A 73 -5.99 1.27 0.39
C ARG A 73 -7.33 1.07 -0.32
N GLN A 74 -7.41 1.41 -1.61
CA GLN A 74 -8.64 1.25 -2.40
C GLN A 74 -9.11 -0.20 -2.49
N PHE A 75 -8.20 -1.16 -2.63
CA PHE A 75 -8.58 -2.58 -2.64
C PHE A 75 -9.00 -3.07 -1.25
N SER A 76 -8.35 -2.61 -0.19
CA SER A 76 -8.73 -2.92 1.19
C SER A 76 -10.12 -2.39 1.53
N GLU A 77 -10.42 -1.12 1.23
CA GLU A 77 -11.74 -0.50 1.44
C GLU A 77 -12.85 -1.28 0.69
N LYS A 78 -12.58 -1.66 -0.57
CA LYS A 78 -13.51 -2.48 -1.36
C LYS A 78 -13.71 -3.87 -0.77
N ALA A 79 -12.62 -4.52 -0.32
CA ALA A 79 -12.66 -5.85 0.25
C ALA A 79 -13.46 -5.85 1.56
N GLU A 80 -13.24 -4.85 2.42
CA GLU A 80 -13.98 -4.62 3.65
C GLU A 80 -15.47 -4.44 3.37
N TYR A 81 -15.83 -3.54 2.44
CA TYR A 81 -17.22 -3.29 2.07
C TYR A 81 -17.93 -4.56 1.57
N VAL A 82 -17.28 -5.31 0.67
CA VAL A 82 -17.85 -6.56 0.14
C VAL A 82 -17.99 -7.58 1.26
N ALA A 83 -17.00 -7.71 2.13
CA ALA A 83 -17.06 -8.65 3.25
C ALA A 83 -18.20 -8.32 4.21
N ILE A 84 -18.37 -7.05 4.61
CA ILE A 84 -19.47 -6.59 5.46
C ILE A 84 -20.81 -6.83 4.77
N LYS A 85 -20.93 -6.50 3.48
CA LYS A 85 -22.15 -6.71 2.70
C LYS A 85 -22.54 -8.19 2.63
N GLN A 86 -21.58 -9.07 2.35
CA GLN A 86 -21.83 -10.51 2.27
C GLN A 86 -22.16 -11.11 3.64
N ALA A 87 -21.48 -10.65 4.71
CA ALA A 87 -21.80 -11.05 6.07
C ALA A 87 -23.23 -10.66 6.45
N ALA A 88 -23.65 -9.44 6.12
CA ALA A 88 -25.01 -8.95 6.36
C ALA A 88 -26.08 -9.72 5.56
N PHE A 89 -25.80 -10.12 4.31
CA PHE A 89 -26.75 -10.84 3.46
C PHE A 89 -26.85 -12.33 3.78
N SER A 90 -25.76 -12.96 4.23
CA SER A 90 -25.69 -14.41 4.50
C SER A 90 -26.33 -14.84 5.84
N GLY A 91 -27.06 -13.95 6.53
CA GLY A 91 -27.86 -14.32 7.71
C GLY A 91 -27.10 -14.35 9.05
N GLY A 92 -25.89 -13.81 9.12
CA GLY A 92 -25.18 -13.57 10.37
C GLY A 92 -25.27 -12.10 10.74
N GLY A 93 -26.24 -11.75 11.58
CA GLY A 93 -26.34 -10.41 12.18
C GLY A 93 -24.97 -9.96 12.70
N PHE A 94 -24.62 -8.72 12.36
CA PHE A 94 -23.49 -7.96 12.87
C PHE A 94 -23.14 -8.37 14.31
N SER A 95 -22.15 -9.25 14.46
CA SER A 95 -21.61 -9.62 15.76
C SER A 95 -20.54 -8.60 16.09
N GLY A 96 -21.00 -7.48 16.64
CA GLY A 96 -20.23 -6.64 17.54
C GLY A 96 -19.05 -5.90 16.91
N VAL A 97 -19.23 -4.59 16.84
CA VAL A 97 -18.17 -3.61 17.05
C VAL A 97 -17.26 -4.09 18.19
N GLY A 98 -16.07 -4.54 17.85
CA GLY A 98 -14.94 -4.66 18.76
C GLY A 98 -14.30 -3.28 18.83
N THR A 99 -14.26 -2.74 20.03
CA THR A 99 -13.95 -1.38 20.40
C THR A 99 -12.59 -0.88 19.93
N ALA A 100 -12.54 0.44 19.77
CA ALA A 100 -11.34 1.23 19.64
C ALA A 100 -10.23 0.77 20.58
N GLY A 101 -9.02 0.61 20.01
CA GLY A 101 -7.78 0.51 20.75
C GLY A 101 -7.37 -0.90 21.12
N ASP A 102 -6.57 -1.53 20.26
CA ASP A 102 -5.46 -2.37 20.70
C ASP A 102 -4.31 -2.25 19.70
N SER A 103 -3.49 -1.25 19.96
CA SER A 103 -2.11 -1.21 19.49
C SER A 103 -1.35 -2.42 20.05
N SER A 104 -1.00 -3.39 19.21
CA SER A 104 0.29 -4.11 19.26
C SER A 104 0.30 -5.38 18.42
N SER A 105 1.51 -5.85 18.12
CA SER A 105 1.85 -7.15 17.52
C SER A 105 1.83 -7.23 16.01
N SER A 106 2.73 -6.44 15.42
CA SER A 106 3.58 -6.97 14.35
C SER A 106 4.49 -8.07 14.92
N ASN A 107 4.12 -9.33 14.78
CA ASN A 107 5.08 -10.44 14.88
C ASN A 107 4.71 -11.61 13.94
N GLY A 108 5.72 -12.16 13.26
CA GLY A 108 5.65 -13.32 12.36
C GLY A 108 5.16 -12.99 10.94
N GLY A 109 5.82 -13.29 9.83
CA GLY A 109 6.87 -14.28 9.57
C GLY A 109 6.38 -15.25 8.48
N GLY A 110 7.14 -15.42 7.40
CA GLY A 110 7.06 -16.61 6.54
C GLY A 110 6.67 -16.41 5.08
N GLY A 111 7.61 -16.73 4.18
CA GLY A 111 7.42 -17.42 2.88
C GLY A 111 6.60 -16.69 1.81
N SER A 112 7.18 -16.23 0.71
CA SER A 112 7.82 -17.01 -0.38
C SER A 112 6.98 -16.88 -1.65
N SER A 113 7.43 -16.00 -2.53
CA SER A 113 7.49 -16.14 -3.99
C SER A 113 7.48 -14.74 -4.60
N ALA A 114 8.67 -14.26 -4.94
CA ALA A 114 8.81 -13.10 -5.80
C ALA A 114 8.35 -13.53 -7.21
N PRO A 115 7.26 -12.97 -7.78
CA PRO A 115 7.15 -12.97 -9.22
C PRO A 115 8.26 -12.08 -9.79
N PRO A 116 8.83 -12.43 -10.98
CA PRO A 116 9.92 -11.69 -11.57
C PRO A 116 9.57 -10.20 -11.74
N PRO A 117 10.56 -9.30 -11.70
CA PRO A 117 10.31 -7.89 -11.95
C PRO A 117 9.67 -7.74 -13.34
N PRO A 118 8.62 -6.91 -13.52
CA PRO A 118 8.28 -6.45 -14.86
C PRO A 118 9.51 -5.73 -15.41
N SER A 119 9.90 -6.14 -16.62
CA SER A 119 11.06 -5.72 -17.39
C SER A 119 11.25 -4.22 -17.41
N ALA A 120 12.51 -3.83 -17.45
CA ALA A 120 13.01 -2.46 -17.40
C ALA A 120 12.82 -1.69 -18.72
N ASP A 121 11.65 -1.76 -19.34
CA ASP A 121 11.38 -1.11 -20.63
C ASP A 121 10.40 0.05 -20.46
N SER A 122 10.90 1.17 -19.93
CA SER A 122 10.33 2.51 -20.16
C SER A 122 11.36 3.55 -19.71
N ALA A 123 12.53 3.54 -20.37
CA ALA A 123 13.38 4.72 -20.40
C ALA A 123 12.66 5.82 -21.20
N PRO A 124 12.61 7.07 -20.73
CA PRO A 124 12.25 8.18 -21.60
C PRO A 124 13.36 8.33 -22.65
N SER A 125 12.99 8.12 -23.90
CA SER A 125 13.81 8.36 -25.08
C SER A 125 14.32 9.81 -25.08
N THR A 126 15.65 9.95 -25.05
CA THR A 126 16.35 11.18 -25.41
C THR A 126 15.98 11.57 -26.85
N PRO A 127 15.62 12.83 -27.15
CA PRO A 127 15.46 13.28 -28.52
C PRO A 127 16.84 13.39 -29.22
N PRO A 128 16.96 13.02 -30.51
CA PRO A 128 18.20 13.18 -31.25
C PRO A 128 18.45 14.64 -31.65
N SER A 129 19.71 15.05 -31.41
CA SER A 129 20.54 16.00 -32.16
C SER A 129 19.98 16.54 -33.50
N SER A 130 20.08 17.86 -33.69
CA SER A 130 20.45 18.43 -34.98
C SER A 130 21.38 19.62 -34.78
N GLY A 131 22.66 19.44 -35.12
CA GLY A 131 23.56 20.54 -35.42
C GLY A 131 23.27 21.12 -36.79
N ASN A 132 23.50 22.43 -36.90
CA ASN A 132 24.05 23.09 -38.07
C ASN A 132 24.77 24.35 -37.60
#